data_AF-A0A068TAN6-F1
#
_entry.id   AF-A0A068TAN6-F1
#
_cell.length_a   1.000
_cell.length_b   1.000
_cell.length_c   1.000
_cell.angle_alpha   90.00
_cell.angle_beta   90.00
_cell.angle_gamma   90.00
#
_symmetry.space_group_name_H-M   'P 1'
#
loop_
_entity.id
_entity.type
_entity.pdbx_description
1 polymer ?
#
loop_
_entity_poly.entity_id
_entity_poly.type
_entity_poly.pdbx_seq_one_letter_code
_entity_poly.pdbx_strand_id
1 'polypeptide(L)'
;MAEFARSDGNQGRRDVRDRLILALYAQLKAERQTREALEYVIRNGALAPEVLEAIAGDPIPAATAEDVAAVEKVIALDAHRRQAAFRKSHGEDKT
;
A
#
# COMPACT_ATOMS: atom_id res chain seq x y z
N MET A 1 13.58 4.19 -35.62
CA MET A 1 12.22 4.25 -35.05
C MET A 1 12.00 3.01 -34.19
N ALA A 2 12.49 2.97 -32.93
CA ALA A 2 12.15 1.93 -31.95
C ALA A 2 12.75 2.27 -30.57
N GLU A 3 12.09 3.13 -29.78
CA GLU A 3 12.46 3.35 -28.37
C GLU A 3 11.27 3.76 -27.50
N PHE A 4 10.14 3.02 -27.57
CA PHE A 4 8.98 3.32 -26.72
C PHE A 4 8.41 2.10 -25.95
N ALA A 5 8.97 0.90 -26.10
CA ALA A 5 8.37 -0.32 -25.53
C ALA A 5 8.82 -0.67 -24.09
N ARG A 6 9.68 0.14 -23.44
CA ARG A 6 10.24 -0.18 -22.10
C ARG A 6 9.68 0.66 -20.94
N SER A 7 8.86 1.69 -21.20
CA SER A 7 8.33 2.61 -20.18
C SER A 7 7.06 2.11 -19.49
N ASP A 8 6.12 1.54 -20.24
CA ASP A 8 4.74 1.29 -19.77
C ASP A 8 4.68 0.31 -18.59
N GLY A 9 5.50 -0.74 -18.62
CA GLY A 9 5.52 -1.74 -17.54
C GLY A 9 6.10 -1.21 -16.22
N ASN A 10 6.92 -0.16 -16.25
CA ASN A 10 7.49 0.46 -15.04
C ASN A 10 6.59 1.55 -14.48
N GLN A 11 5.85 2.25 -15.34
CA GLN A 11 4.80 3.20 -14.92
C GLN A 11 3.65 2.47 -14.24
N GLY A 12 3.06 1.44 -14.86
CA GLY A 12 1.97 0.68 -14.24
C GLY A 12 2.36 -0.01 -12.91
N ARG A 13 3.62 -0.41 -12.76
CA ARG A 13 4.17 -0.93 -11.48
C ARG A 13 4.23 0.15 -10.38
N ARG A 14 4.61 1.38 -10.72
CA ARG A 14 4.61 2.50 -9.77
C ARG A 14 3.18 2.87 -9.39
N ASP A 15 2.28 2.95 -10.36
CA ASP A 15 0.88 3.33 -10.12
C ASP A 15 0.17 2.39 -9.14
N VAL A 16 0.39 1.08 -9.25
CA VAL A 16 -0.18 0.08 -8.31
C VAL A 16 0.37 0.25 -6.90
N ARG A 17 1.69 0.48 -6.76
CA ARG A 17 2.31 0.71 -5.46
C ARG A 17 1.86 2.01 -4.82
N ASP A 18 1.84 3.09 -5.60
CA ASP A 18 1.50 4.42 -5.12
C ASP A 18 0.03 4.48 -4.68
N ARG A 19 -0.87 3.76 -5.40
CA ARG A 19 -2.26 3.56 -4.99
C ARG A 19 -2.36 2.86 -3.64
N LEU A 20 -1.64 1.75 -3.42
CA LEU A 20 -1.65 1.06 -2.14
C LEU A 20 -1.10 1.93 -1.01
N ILE A 21 -0.03 2.69 -1.26
CA ILE A 21 0.55 3.62 -0.28
C ILE A 21 -0.48 4.68 0.13
N LEU A 22 -1.18 5.28 -0.83
CA LEU A 22 -2.23 6.26 -0.56
C LEU A 22 -3.40 5.66 0.21
N ALA A 23 -3.83 4.44 -0.13
CA ALA A 23 -4.89 3.74 0.59
C ALA A 23 -4.50 3.46 2.06
N LEU A 24 -3.30 2.93 2.29
CA LEU A 24 -2.78 2.66 3.64
C LEU A 24 -2.57 3.94 4.45
N TYR A 25 -2.12 5.02 3.80
CA TYR A 25 -2.00 6.32 4.44
C TYR A 25 -3.37 6.87 4.86
N ALA A 26 -4.37 6.80 3.98
CA ALA A 26 -5.74 7.23 4.29
C ALA A 26 -6.33 6.43 5.45
N GLN A 27 -6.11 5.11 5.46
CA GLN A 27 -6.51 4.22 6.55
C GLN A 27 -5.89 4.65 7.88
N LEU A 28 -4.56 4.79 7.93
CA LEU A 28 -3.84 5.16 9.14
C LEU A 28 -4.24 6.55 9.65
N LYS A 29 -4.49 7.50 8.74
CA LYS A 29 -4.97 8.84 9.09
C LYS A 29 -6.34 8.76 9.74
N ALA A 30 -7.28 8.00 9.17
CA ALA A 30 -8.62 7.82 9.74
C ALA A 30 -8.55 7.19 11.14
N GLU A 31 -7.77 6.12 11.32
CA GLU A 31 -7.57 5.47 12.63
C GLU A 31 -7.03 6.44 13.70
N ARG A 32 -6.10 7.34 13.32
CA ARG A 32 -5.58 8.36 14.24
C ARG A 32 -6.64 9.39 14.61
N GLN A 33 -7.44 9.84 13.65
CA GLN A 33 -8.53 10.78 13.90
C GLN A 33 -9.59 10.18 14.83
N THR A 34 -9.99 8.92 14.62
CA THR A 34 -10.90 8.20 15.52
C THR A 34 -10.33 8.12 16.94
N ARG A 35 -9.04 7.79 17.08
CA ARG A 35 -8.37 7.75 18.39
C ARG A 35 -8.35 9.11 19.07
N GLU A 36 -7.96 10.16 18.35
CA GLU A 36 -7.93 11.53 18.87
C GLU A 36 -9.32 11.99 19.34
N ALA A 37 -10.36 11.65 18.59
CA ALA A 37 -11.74 11.91 18.97
C ALA A 37 -12.09 11.19 20.29
N LEU A 38 -11.84 9.88 20.38
CA LEU A 38 -12.08 9.11 21.62
C LEU A 38 -11.35 9.71 22.82
N GLU A 39 -10.06 10.02 22.68
CA GLU A 39 -9.29 10.62 23.76
C GLU A 39 -9.83 12.00 24.17
N TYR A 40 -10.25 12.82 23.20
CA TYR A 40 -10.89 14.11 23.49
C TYR A 40 -12.16 13.92 24.31
N VAL A 41 -13.04 13.00 23.89
CA VAL A 41 -14.34 12.81 24.56
C VAL A 41 -14.14 12.29 25.99
N ILE A 42 -13.20 11.34 26.18
CA ILE A 42 -12.81 10.82 27.49
C ILE A 42 -12.26 11.93 28.38
N ARG A 43 -11.34 12.77 27.86
CA ARG A 43 -10.74 13.88 28.63
C ARG A 43 -11.77 14.94 29.05
N ASN A 44 -12.85 15.11 28.29
CA ASN A 44 -13.91 16.07 28.57
C ASN A 44 -15.12 15.47 29.31
N GLY A 45 -15.03 14.21 29.76
CA GLY A 45 -16.03 13.57 30.63
C GLY A 45 -17.28 13.06 29.93
N ALA A 46 -17.33 13.05 28.59
CA ALA A 46 -18.44 12.45 27.87
C ALA A 46 -18.19 10.93 27.70
N LEU A 47 -18.72 10.14 28.63
CA LEU A 47 -18.51 8.69 28.72
C LEU A 47 -19.78 7.88 28.39
N ALA A 48 -20.77 8.49 27.75
CA ALA A 48 -21.96 7.77 27.29
C ALA A 48 -21.55 6.67 26.29
N PRO A 49 -21.88 5.39 26.53
CA PRO A 49 -21.48 4.29 25.66
C PRO A 49 -21.85 4.51 24.20
N GLU A 50 -23.03 5.08 23.94
CA GLU A 50 -23.56 5.32 22.60
C GLU A 50 -22.69 6.32 21.81
N VAL A 51 -22.10 7.30 22.51
CA VAL A 51 -21.20 8.29 21.89
C VAL A 51 -19.85 7.66 21.57
N LEU A 52 -19.32 6.83 22.48
CA LEU A 52 -18.07 6.13 22.27
C LEU A 52 -18.19 5.11 21.12
N GLU A 53 -19.31 4.38 21.06
CA GLU A 53 -19.62 3.44 19.98
C GLU A 53 -19.78 4.16 18.63
N ALA A 54 -20.44 5.31 18.60
CA ALA A 54 -20.58 6.10 17.38
C ALA A 54 -19.22 6.56 16.83
N ILE A 55 -18.30 6.98 17.70
CA ILE A 55 -16.94 7.38 17.28
C ILE A 55 -16.13 6.15 16.86
N ALA A 56 -16.16 5.07 17.64
CA ALA A 56 -15.43 3.84 17.32
C ALA A 56 -15.94 3.15 16.05
N GLY A 57 -17.22 3.34 15.72
CA GLY A 57 -17.85 2.83 14.51
C GLY A 57 -17.66 3.70 13.26
N ASP A 58 -16.96 4.83 13.36
CA ASP A 58 -16.68 5.70 12.19
C ASP A 58 -15.92 4.89 11.12
N PRO A 59 -16.43 4.81 9.88
CA PRO A 59 -15.86 3.95 8.85
C PRO A 59 -14.43 4.34 8.49
N ILE A 60 -13.52 3.37 8.59
CA ILE A 60 -12.13 3.52 8.20
C ILE A 60 -11.95 3.07 6.74
N PRO A 61 -11.36 3.89 5.87
CA PRO A 61 -11.00 3.47 4.52
C PRO A 61 -10.08 2.25 4.57
N ALA A 62 -10.47 1.14 3.95
CA ALA A 62 -9.66 -0.07 3.92
C ALA A 62 -8.80 -0.12 2.64
N ALA A 63 -7.52 -0.48 2.78
CA ALA A 63 -6.77 -1.00 1.65
C ALA A 63 -7.39 -2.33 1.18
N THR A 64 -7.63 -2.48 -0.11
CA THR A 64 -8.29 -3.69 -0.62
C THR A 64 -7.29 -4.85 -0.72
N ALA A 65 -7.78 -6.08 -0.56
CA ALA A 65 -6.96 -7.27 -0.80
C ALA A 65 -6.42 -7.33 -2.24
N GLU A 66 -7.15 -6.73 -3.19
CA GLU A 66 -6.74 -6.61 -4.58
C GLU A 66 -5.53 -5.69 -4.74
N ASP A 67 -5.49 -4.53 -4.06
CA ASP A 67 -4.36 -3.62 -4.11
C ASP A 67 -3.08 -4.28 -3.56
N VAL A 68 -3.19 -5.05 -2.48
CA VAL A 68 -2.08 -5.81 -1.89
C VAL A 68 -1.60 -6.89 -2.85
N ALA A 69 -2.50 -7.72 -3.37
CA ALA A 69 -2.17 -8.81 -4.30
C ALA A 69 -1.52 -8.28 -5.60
N ALA A 70 -1.99 -7.13 -6.09
CA ALA A 70 -1.41 -6.48 -7.27
C ALA A 70 0.03 -6.03 -7.01
N VAL A 71 0.33 -5.46 -5.84
CA VAL A 71 1.70 -5.09 -5.43
C VAL A 71 2.59 -6.33 -5.25
N GLU A 72 2.09 -7.40 -4.64
CA GLU A 72 2.84 -8.65 -4.45
C GLU A 72 3.26 -9.28 -5.78
N LYS A 73 2.32 -9.36 -6.75
CA LYS A 73 2.61 -9.84 -8.11
C LYS A 73 3.71 -9.02 -8.78
N VAL A 74 3.63 -7.69 -8.62
CA VAL A 74 4.63 -6.75 -9.10
C VAL A 74 5.99 -7.05 -8.46
N ILE A 75 6.08 -7.20 -7.14
CA ILE A 75 7.33 -7.56 -6.43
C ILE A 75 7.93 -8.88 -6.94
N ALA A 76 7.11 -9.93 -7.10
CA ALA A 76 7.54 -11.23 -7.59
C ALA A 76 8.14 -11.15 -9.01
N LEU A 77 7.50 -10.43 -9.93
CA LEU A 77 8.00 -10.23 -11.29
C LEU A 77 9.37 -9.53 -11.31
N ASP A 78 9.57 -8.54 -10.44
CA ASP A 78 10.86 -7.86 -10.30
C ASP A 78 11.96 -8.77 -9.75
N ALA A 79 11.62 -9.62 -8.78
CA ALA A 79 12.56 -10.59 -8.22
C ALA A 79 13.04 -11.58 -9.29
N HIS A 80 12.12 -12.11 -10.11
CA HIS A 80 12.45 -12.98 -11.23
C HIS A 80 13.32 -12.28 -12.28
N ARG A 81 13.03 -11.03 -12.62
CA ARG A 81 13.85 -10.26 -13.57
C ARG A 81 15.29 -10.06 -13.06
N ARG A 82 15.46 -9.72 -11.78
CA ARG A 82 16.78 -9.58 -11.17
C ARG A 82 17.57 -10.89 -11.17
N GLN A 83 16.92 -12.01 -10.86
CA GLN A 83 17.56 -13.34 -10.90
C GLN A 83 17.99 -13.72 -12.32
N ALA A 84 17.16 -13.45 -13.33
CA ALA A 84 17.50 -13.72 -14.73
C ALA A 84 18.71 -12.88 -15.19
N ALA A 85 18.75 -11.60 -14.84
CA ALA A 85 19.88 -10.72 -15.14
C ALA A 85 21.19 -11.19 -14.47
N PHE A 86 21.11 -11.64 -13.21
CA PHE A 86 22.25 -12.18 -12.47
C PHE A 86 22.80 -13.47 -13.09
N ARG A 87 21.91 -14.39 -13.53
CA ARG A 87 22.33 -15.62 -14.20
C ARG A 87 23.00 -15.35 -15.55
N LYS A 88 22.57 -14.31 -16.26
CA LYS A 88 23.17 -13.91 -17.53
C LYS A 88 24.60 -13.38 -17.33
N SER A 89 24.81 -12.50 -16.35
CA SER A 89 26.14 -11.93 -16.09
C SER A 89 27.15 -12.94 -15.54
N HIS A 90 26.73 -13.97 -14.80
CA HIS A 90 27.60 -15.05 -14.32
C HIS A 90 27.77 -16.20 -15.32
N GLY A 91 26.95 -16.25 -16.38
CA GLY A 91 27.04 -17.27 -17.43
C GLY A 91 28.03 -16.93 -18.54
N GLU A 92 28.34 -15.64 -18.72
CA GLU A 92 29.29 -15.15 -19.75
C GLU A 92 30.77 -15.30 -19.33
N ASP A 93 31.06 -15.63 -18.07
CA ASP A 93 32.43 -15.74 -17.52
C ASP A 93 33.04 -17.16 -17.62
N LYS A 94 32.40 -18.08 -18.36
CA LYS A 94 32.79 -19.51 -18.46
C LYS A 94 33.08 -20.03 -19.87
N THR A 95 33.25 -19.15 -20.85
CA THR A 95 33.67 -19.50 -22.22
C THR A 95 34.91 -18.72 -22.61
#